data_AF-A0A6C0HAE1-F1
#
_entry.id   AF-A0A6C0HAE1-F1
#
_cell.length_a   1.000
_cell.length_b   1.000
_cell.length_c   1.000
_cell.angle_alpha   90.00
_cell.angle_beta   90.00
_cell.angle_gamma   90.00
#
_symmetry.space_group_name_H-M   'P 1'
#
loop_
_entity.id
_entity.type
_entity.pdbx_description
1 polymer ?
#
loop_
_entity_poly.entity_id
_entity_poly.type
_entity_poly.pdbx_seq_one_letter_code
_entity_poly.pdbx_strand_id
1 'polypeptide(L)'
;MYSLNKYIFEEVCDNNMELYNDIMETIRCDYNEIIDKMAHELCIPEIRQLVHKLVGVILILEGKNYEIMYYLKLLLNIDKTATNLKHYQTYIKMITDYDKSFLGL
;
A
#
# COMPACT_ATOMS: atom_id res chain seq x y z
N MET A 1 7.00 11.24 -17.38
CA MET A 1 7.55 9.92 -17.77
C MET A 1 7.94 9.25 -16.48
N TYR A 2 7.16 8.26 -16.03
CA TYR A 2 7.44 7.59 -14.76
C TYR A 2 8.72 6.77 -14.87
N SER A 3 9.57 6.86 -13.86
CA SER A 3 10.81 6.08 -13.79
C SER A 3 10.47 4.62 -13.57
N LEU A 4 11.05 3.72 -14.37
CA LEU A 4 10.96 2.28 -14.14
C LEU A 4 11.51 1.94 -12.76
N ASN A 5 10.82 1.07 -12.03
CA ASN A 5 11.39 0.45 -10.84
C ASN A 5 12.48 -0.52 -11.30
N LYS A 6 13.75 -0.13 -11.07
CA LYS A 6 14.92 -0.87 -11.58
C LYS A 6 15.00 -2.28 -11.03
N TYR A 7 14.74 -2.44 -9.73
CA TYR A 7 14.76 -3.75 -9.11
C TYR A 7 13.77 -4.70 -9.78
N ILE A 8 12.52 -4.28 -9.97
CA ILE A 8 11.52 -5.13 -10.65
C ILE A 8 11.93 -5.38 -12.11
N PHE A 9 12.31 -4.32 -12.84
CA PHE A 9 12.60 -4.45 -14.27
C PHE A 9 13.83 -5.30 -14.57
N GLU A 10 14.94 -5.06 -13.86
CA GLU A 10 16.22 -5.70 -14.12
C GLU A 10 16.31 -7.07 -13.41
N GLU A 11 15.95 -7.16 -12.14
CA GLU A 11 16.18 -8.36 -11.32
C GLU A 11 15.01 -9.36 -11.35
N VAL A 12 13.76 -8.88 -11.49
CA VAL A 12 12.58 -9.77 -11.49
C VAL A 12 12.14 -10.10 -12.92
N CYS A 13 12.12 -9.11 -13.81
CA CYS A 13 11.62 -9.28 -15.17
C CYS A 13 12.70 -9.66 -16.19
N ASP A 14 13.98 -9.65 -15.82
CA ASP A 14 15.11 -9.85 -16.75
C ASP A 14 14.99 -8.95 -18.00
N ASN A 15 14.71 -7.66 -17.77
CA ASN A 15 14.50 -6.63 -18.80
C ASN A 15 13.29 -6.87 -19.73
N ASN A 16 12.38 -7.81 -19.40
CA ASN A 16 11.15 -8.02 -20.15
C ASN A 16 10.09 -6.96 -19.80
N MET A 17 9.83 -6.06 -20.76
CA MET A 17 8.88 -4.95 -20.59
C MET A 17 7.41 -5.41 -20.50
N GLU A 18 7.03 -6.48 -21.18
CA GLU A 18 5.66 -7.03 -21.12
C GLU A 18 5.39 -7.58 -19.71
N LEU A 19 6.30 -8.41 -19.20
CA LEU A 19 6.23 -8.94 -17.84
C LEU A 19 6.26 -7.84 -16.79
N TYR A 20 7.09 -6.81 -16.99
CA TYR A 20 7.11 -5.63 -16.11
C TYR A 20 5.75 -4.94 -16.07
N ASN A 21 5.12 -4.71 -17.23
CA ASN A 21 3.80 -4.08 -17.28
C ASN A 21 2.73 -4.93 -16.56
N ASP A 22 2.75 -6.25 -16.75
CA ASP A 22 1.81 -7.16 -16.08
C ASP A 22 1.97 -7.14 -14.54
N ILE A 23 3.22 -7.15 -14.06
CA ILE A 23 3.51 -7.05 -12.63
C ILE A 23 3.06 -5.70 -12.08
N MET A 24 3.39 -4.60 -12.77
CA MET A 24 2.99 -3.27 -12.33
C MET A 24 1.47 -3.09 -12.31
N GLU A 25 0.75 -3.69 -13.27
CA GLU A 25 -0.72 -3.67 -13.28
C GLU A 25 -1.30 -4.48 -12.12
N THR A 26 -0.70 -5.63 -11.80
CA THR A 26 -1.08 -6.43 -10.63
C THR A 26 -0.89 -5.62 -9.34
N ILE A 27 0.27 -4.96 -9.17
CA ILE A 27 0.58 -4.13 -8.00
C ILE A 27 -0.43 -2.97 -7.86
N ARG A 28 -0.84 -2.35 -8.97
CA ARG A 28 -1.87 -1.29 -8.97
C ARG A 28 -3.24 -1.82 -8.58
N CYS A 29 -3.64 -2.96 -9.12
CA CYS A 29 -4.90 -3.62 -8.77
C CYS A 29 -4.94 -3.93 -7.28
N ASP A 30 -3.88 -4.57 -6.76
CA ASP A 30 -3.76 -4.92 -5.34
C ASP A 30 -3.80 -3.67 -4.45
N TYR A 31 -3.07 -2.61 -4.81
CA TYR A 31 -3.09 -1.34 -4.06
C TYR A 31 -4.51 -0.78 -3.97
N ASN A 32 -5.20 -0.65 -5.11
CA ASN A 32 -6.53 -0.06 -5.17
C ASN A 32 -7.55 -0.91 -4.39
N GLU A 33 -7.50 -2.24 -4.52
CA GLU A 33 -8.36 -3.14 -3.77
C GLU A 33 -8.16 -2.97 -2.26
N ILE A 34 -6.91 -2.87 -1.81
CA ILE A 34 -6.60 -2.71 -0.38
C ILE A 34 -7.11 -1.35 0.14
N ILE A 35 -6.86 -0.27 -0.60
CA ILE A 35 -7.32 1.08 -0.22
C ILE A 35 -8.85 1.14 -0.16
N ASP A 36 -9.54 0.61 -1.17
CA ASP A 36 -10.99 0.58 -1.20
C ASP A 36 -11.54 -0.22 -0.03
N LYS A 37 -10.96 -1.38 0.29
CA LYS A 37 -11.35 -2.16 1.48
C LYS A 37 -11.10 -1.39 2.76
N MET A 38 -9.95 -0.74 2.91
CA MET A 38 -9.63 0.07 4.11
C MET A 38 -10.62 1.22 4.33
N ALA A 39 -11.17 1.82 3.26
CA ALA A 39 -12.14 2.90 3.35
C ALA A 39 -13.52 2.44 3.86
N HIS A 40 -13.87 1.16 3.68
CA HIS A 40 -15.17 0.60 4.05
C HIS A 40 -15.13 -0.31 5.29
N GLU A 41 -13.95 -0.78 5.67
CA GLU A 41 -13.79 -1.75 6.75
C GLU A 41 -13.91 -1.13 8.14
N LEU A 42 -14.58 -1.83 9.06
CA LEU A 42 -14.95 -1.31 10.37
C LEU A 42 -14.27 -2.05 11.53
N CYS A 43 -13.60 -3.18 11.29
CA CYS A 43 -12.95 -3.94 12.36
C CYS A 43 -11.41 -3.88 12.33
N ILE A 44 -10.82 -3.82 13.54
CA ILE A 44 -9.37 -3.69 13.73
C ILE A 44 -8.58 -4.89 13.17
N PRO A 45 -9.01 -6.16 13.35
CA PRO A 45 -8.26 -7.29 12.80
C PRO A 45 -8.10 -7.21 11.27
N GLU A 46 -9.13 -6.81 10.55
CA GLU A 46 -9.11 -6.71 9.09
C GLU A 46 -8.30 -5.50 8.63
N ILE A 47 -8.44 -4.34 9.28
CA ILE A 47 -7.57 -3.18 9.02
C ILE A 47 -6.09 -3.55 9.18
N ARG A 48 -5.73 -4.32 10.20
CA ARG A 48 -4.34 -4.78 10.39
C ARG A 48 -3.87 -5.68 9.25
N GLN A 49 -4.69 -6.62 8.79
CA GLN A 49 -4.35 -7.48 7.68
C GLN A 49 -4.18 -6.69 6.38
N LEU A 50 -5.06 -5.71 6.12
CA LEU A 50 -4.97 -4.82 4.97
C LEU A 50 -3.68 -3.97 5.02
N VAL A 51 -3.35 -3.42 6.19
CA VAL A 51 -2.10 -2.67 6.40
C VAL A 51 -0.86 -3.54 6.16
N HIS A 52 -0.85 -4.80 6.58
CA HIS A 52 0.25 -5.73 6.29
C HIS A 52 0.45 -5.92 4.78
N LYS A 53 -0.64 -6.12 4.03
CA LYS A 53 -0.58 -6.27 2.57
C LYS A 53 -0.10 -4.98 1.90
N LEU A 54 -0.62 -3.83 2.34
CA LEU A 54 -0.28 -2.52 1.78
C LEU A 54 1.20 -2.17 1.97
N VAL A 55 1.78 -2.53 3.13
CA VAL A 55 3.22 -2.38 3.38
C VAL A 55 4.03 -3.19 2.37
N GLY A 56 3.63 -4.42 2.06
CA GLY A 56 4.31 -5.24 1.04
C GLY A 56 4.29 -4.57 -0.34
N VAL A 57 3.13 -4.09 -0.76
CA VAL A 57 2.93 -3.36 -2.03
C VAL A 57 3.83 -2.12 -2.12
N ILE A 58 3.83 -1.28 -1.07
CA ILE A 58 4.62 -0.03 -1.07
C ILE A 58 6.12 -0.28 -1.05
N LEU A 59 6.58 -1.30 -0.31
CA LEU A 59 8.00 -1.67 -0.26
C LEU A 59 8.51 -2.14 -1.62
N ILE A 60 7.70 -2.91 -2.37
CA ILE A 60 8.04 -3.36 -3.73
C ILE A 60 8.26 -2.17 -4.67
N LEU A 61 7.45 -1.12 -4.52
CA LEU A 61 7.50 0.07 -5.37
C LEU A 61 8.71 0.98 -5.10
N GLU A 62 9.63 0.60 -4.20
CA GLU A 62 10.77 1.41 -3.75
C GLU A 62 10.39 2.83 -3.30
N GLY A 63 9.11 3.03 -2.95
CA GLY A 63 8.59 4.31 -2.53
C GLY A 63 9.17 4.66 -1.17
N LYS A 64 10.16 5.56 -1.13
CA LYS A 64 10.52 6.33 0.07
C LYS A 64 9.40 7.30 0.43
N ASN A 65 8.17 6.81 0.49
CA ASN A 65 7.03 7.61 0.84
C ASN A 65 6.86 7.56 2.36
N TYR A 66 7.71 8.36 3.01
CA TYR A 66 7.86 8.36 4.47
C TYR A 66 6.55 8.68 5.20
N GLU A 67 5.65 9.43 4.55
CA GLU A 67 4.37 9.84 5.12
C GLU A 67 3.35 8.68 5.17
N ILE A 68 3.08 8.01 4.04
CA ILE A 68 2.18 6.85 4.05
C ILE A 68 2.74 5.73 4.94
N MET A 69 4.06 5.50 4.91
CA MET A 69 4.72 4.53 5.77
C MET A 69 4.63 4.88 7.26
N TYR A 70 4.61 6.18 7.61
CA TYR A 70 4.39 6.62 8.98
C TYR A 70 2.98 6.24 9.47
N TYR A 71 1.93 6.51 8.69
CA TYR A 71 0.57 6.13 9.08
C TYR A 71 0.37 4.61 9.13
N LEU A 72 0.96 3.86 8.20
CA LEU A 72 0.94 2.40 8.23
C LEU A 72 1.63 1.86 9.48
N LYS A 73 2.77 2.43 9.88
CA LYS A 73 3.43 2.07 11.14
C LYS A 73 2.52 2.31 12.35
N LEU A 74 1.76 3.41 12.40
CA LEU A 74 0.81 3.65 13.49
C LEU A 74 -0.28 2.57 13.54
N LEU A 75 -0.84 2.20 12.37
CA LEU A 75 -1.88 1.16 12.30
C LEU A 75 -1.36 -0.26 12.59
N LEU A 76 -0.11 -0.57 12.24
CA LEU A 76 0.54 -1.84 12.58
C LEU A 76 0.69 -2.05 14.09
N ASN A 77 0.88 -0.96 14.83
CA ASN A 77 1.08 -0.96 16.27
C ASN A 77 -0.22 -0.84 17.07
N ILE A 78 -1.39 -0.94 16.43
CA ILE A 78 -2.67 -1.06 17.14
C ILE A 78 -2.61 -2.30 18.04
N ASP A 79 -3.09 -2.17 19.28
CA ASP A 79 -3.20 -3.30 20.20
C ASP A 79 -4.11 -4.38 19.59
N LYS A 80 -3.72 -5.66 19.70
CA LYS A 80 -4.52 -6.80 19.23
C LYS A 80 -5.87 -6.89 19.94
N THR A 81 -5.98 -6.36 21.16
CA THR A 81 -7.21 -6.35 21.94
C THR A 81 -8.06 -5.10 21.73
N ALA A 82 -7.59 -4.15 20.91
CA ALA A 82 -8.36 -2.96 20.62
C ALA A 82 -9.61 -3.32 19.79
N THR A 83 -10.76 -2.77 20.20
CA THR A 83 -12.05 -2.99 19.55
C THR A 83 -12.63 -1.70 18.94
N ASN A 84 -12.14 -0.54 19.39
CA ASN A 84 -12.64 0.76 18.96
C ASN A 84 -11.75 1.36 17.86
N LEU A 85 -12.26 1.40 16.63
CA LEU A 85 -11.56 1.96 15.47
C LEU A 85 -11.55 3.50 15.44
N LYS A 86 -12.39 4.18 16.22
CA LYS A 86 -12.58 5.64 16.17
C LYS A 86 -11.28 6.43 16.34
N HIS A 87 -10.36 5.93 17.16
CA HIS A 87 -9.06 6.57 17.39
C HIS A 87 -8.08 6.46 16.20
N TYR A 88 -8.38 5.59 15.24
CA TYR A 88 -7.52 5.29 14.10
C TYR A 88 -8.11 5.74 12.76
N GLN A 89 -9.38 6.17 12.75
CA GLN A 89 -10.08 6.63 11.54
C GLN A 89 -9.34 7.76 10.82
N THR A 90 -8.70 8.67 11.56
CA THR A 90 -7.88 9.73 10.93
C THR A 90 -6.72 9.13 10.13
N TYR A 91 -6.01 8.13 10.66
CA TYR A 91 -4.89 7.52 9.95
C TYR A 91 -5.35 6.72 8.73
N ILE A 92 -6.47 6.00 8.86
CA ILE A 92 -7.09 5.28 7.73
C ILE A 92 -7.42 6.28 6.62
N LYS A 93 -8.05 7.40 6.97
CA LYS A 93 -8.37 8.47 6.02
C LYS A 93 -7.13 9.05 5.35
N MET A 94 -6.06 9.32 6.10
CA MET A 94 -4.81 9.84 5.53
C MET A 94 -4.18 8.86 4.53
N ILE A 95 -4.36 7.54 4.73
CA ILE A 95 -3.89 6.51 3.80
C ILE A 95 -4.79 6.42 2.57
N THR A 96 -6.12 6.43 2.75
CA THR A 96 -7.07 6.28 1.64
C THR A 96 -7.13 7.50 0.73
N ASP A 97 -6.94 8.69 1.30
CA ASP A 97 -6.96 9.96 0.58
C ASP A 97 -5.56 10.33 0.02
N TYR A 98 -4.54 9.49 0.28
CA TYR A 98 -3.16 9.79 -0.11
C TYR A 98 -3.03 9.84 -1.64
N ASP A 99 -2.32 10.87 -2.14
CA ASP A 99 -2.09 11.06 -3.58
C ASP A 99 -1.40 9.83 -4.18
N LYS A 100 -2.02 9.25 -5.20
CA LYS A 100 -1.58 8.01 -5.86
C LYS A 100 -0.45 8.23 -6.87
N SER A 101 -0.01 9.48 -7.09
CA SER A 101 1.05 9.83 -8.04
C SER A 101 2.37 9.06 -7.83
N PHE A 102 2.67 8.61 -6.61
CA PHE A 102 3.85 7.78 -6.32
C PHE A 102 3.79 6.36 -6.90
N LEU A 103 2.61 5.86 -7.28
CA LEU A 103 2.47 4.60 -8.02
C LEU A 103 2.90 4.72 -9.49
N GLY A 104 3.30 5.93 -9.90
CA GLY A 104 3.50 6.26 -11.29
C GLY A 104 2.19 6.31 -12.08
N LEU A 105 1.14 6.90 -11.46
CA LEU A 105 -0.18 7.17 -12.04
C LEU A 105 -0.28 8.65 -12.41
#